data_AF-A0A7W1JB71-F1
#
_entry.id   AF-A0A7W1JB71-F1
#
_cell.length_a   1.000
_cell.length_b   1.000
_cell.length_c   1.000
_cell.angle_alpha   90.00
_cell.angle_beta   90.00
_cell.angle_gamma   90.00
#
_symmetry.space_group_name_H-M   'P 1'
#
loop_
_entity.id
_entity.type
_entity.pdbx_description
1 polymer ?
#
loop_
_entity_poly.entity_id
_entity_poly.type
_entity_poly.pdbx_seq_one_letter_code
_entity_poly.pdbx_strand_id
1 'polypeptide(L)'
;MHRYALLAFLLAITLPAWSLDAPDVKPNGGTYDHTVMVVIKQQPKEADTRISIDGSAITPLSSLYSRPIQLATTTTLRVQSFLDGVASQEVVVTYIITGVNKVGATPTFSPAPGTYSVPVSVAISSTTPGTSIHYSTDGTEPTVASPTYATPITVSSNTTVRARGFANGYFEGAVAVGVYAFQVAPPTASPAAGTYNAPQDVFLATATPSALIYYSLDGSTPTTSSFLASGPIHLAASATITARAFRTGWTESTSLVASYVIANQPANQPPSFTKGADQTGLEDSGVHTVSGWAT
;
A
#
# COMPACT_ATOMS: atom_id res chain seq x y z
N MET A 1 64.10 -38.37 91.14
CA MET A 1 64.29 -39.13 89.89
C MET A 1 63.14 -38.81 88.94
N HIS A 2 63.46 -38.48 87.69
CA HIS A 2 62.53 -38.09 86.62
C HIS A 2 61.34 -39.04 86.42
N ARG A 3 60.21 -38.50 85.93
CA ARG A 3 59.66 -38.86 84.61
C ARG A 3 58.51 -37.92 84.18
N TYR A 4 58.61 -37.52 82.92
CA TYR A 4 57.72 -36.66 82.15
C TYR A 4 56.33 -37.29 81.97
N ALA A 5 55.26 -36.50 82.09
CA ALA A 5 53.98 -36.78 81.47
C ALA A 5 53.60 -35.59 80.59
N LEU A 6 53.81 -35.76 79.29
CA LEU A 6 53.40 -34.81 78.25
C LEU A 6 51.89 -34.97 78.05
N LEU A 7 51.09 -34.08 78.65
CA LEU A 7 49.65 -34.05 78.44
C LEU A 7 49.38 -33.19 77.20
N ALA A 8 49.13 -33.86 76.06
CA ALA A 8 48.71 -33.19 74.83
C ALA A 8 47.29 -32.63 75.02
N PHE A 9 47.18 -31.32 75.19
CA PHE A 9 45.90 -30.61 75.17
C PHE A 9 45.52 -30.41 73.70
N LEU A 10 44.70 -31.31 73.14
CA LEU A 10 44.10 -31.11 71.83
C LEU A 10 42.97 -30.09 71.97
N LEU A 11 43.31 -28.81 71.81
CA LEU A 11 42.33 -27.73 71.71
C LEU A 11 41.62 -27.88 70.37
N ALA A 12 40.41 -28.45 70.37
CA ALA A 12 39.52 -28.42 69.22
C ALA A 12 39.07 -26.97 68.99
N ILE A 13 39.87 -26.22 68.24
CA ILE A 13 39.45 -24.94 67.67
C ILE A 13 38.43 -25.29 66.59
N THR A 14 37.15 -25.11 66.89
CA THR A 14 36.13 -25.01 65.83
C THR A 14 36.39 -23.70 65.09
N LEU A 15 37.19 -23.77 64.02
CA LEU A 15 37.31 -22.66 63.08
C LEU A 15 35.92 -22.33 62.55
N PRO A 16 35.54 -21.05 62.43
CA PRO A 16 34.25 -20.69 61.81
C PRO A 16 34.21 -21.32 60.41
N ALA A 17 33.05 -21.88 60.02
CA ALA A 17 32.86 -22.37 58.67
C ALA A 17 33.12 -21.19 57.71
N TRP A 18 34.18 -21.29 56.91
CA TRP A 18 34.48 -20.28 55.89
C TRP A 18 33.36 -20.33 54.85
N SER A 19 32.53 -19.30 54.79
CA SER A 19 31.52 -19.15 53.74
C SER A 19 32.07 -18.29 52.62
N LEU A 20 31.99 -18.79 51.38
CA LEU A 20 32.35 -18.03 50.20
C LEU A 20 31.22 -17.05 49.83
N ASP A 21 31.56 -15.77 49.72
CA ASP A 21 30.59 -14.73 49.35
C ASP A 21 30.04 -14.96 47.94
N ALA A 22 28.79 -14.56 47.73
CA ALA A 22 28.15 -14.64 46.44
C ALA A 22 28.79 -13.66 45.44
N PRO A 23 28.93 -14.02 44.15
CA PRO A 23 29.42 -13.10 43.13
C PRO A 23 28.46 -11.91 42.95
N ASP A 24 29.00 -10.70 42.81
CA ASP A 24 28.19 -9.50 42.54
C ASP A 24 27.95 -9.34 41.04
N VAL A 25 26.67 -9.38 40.63
CA VAL A 25 26.25 -9.32 39.23
C VAL A 25 25.67 -7.94 38.93
N LYS A 26 26.25 -7.22 37.96
CA LYS A 26 25.82 -5.88 37.55
C LYS A 26 25.62 -5.77 36.03
N PRO A 27 24.60 -5.03 35.55
CA PRO A 27 23.52 -4.43 36.34
C PRO A 27 22.59 -5.50 36.93
N ASN A 28 21.77 -5.13 37.91
CA ASN A 28 20.81 -6.05 38.52
C ASN A 28 19.79 -6.57 37.48
N GLY A 29 19.11 -7.67 37.79
CA GLY A 29 18.02 -8.18 36.96
C GLY A 29 16.87 -7.18 36.80
N GLY A 30 16.11 -7.33 35.73
CA GLY A 30 15.03 -6.42 35.40
C GLY A 30 14.71 -6.40 33.91
N THR A 31 13.86 -5.45 33.52
CA THR A 31 13.48 -5.22 32.13
C THR A 31 14.34 -4.15 31.50
N TYR A 32 14.87 -4.44 30.31
CA TYR A 32 15.70 -3.54 29.51
C TYR A 32 15.13 -3.46 28.10
N ASP A 33 15.25 -2.32 27.44
CA ASP A 33 14.80 -2.10 26.05
C ASP A 33 15.95 -2.11 25.02
N HIS A 34 17.13 -2.50 25.48
CA HIS A 34 18.39 -2.55 24.75
C HIS A 34 19.21 -3.77 25.19
N THR A 35 20.29 -4.08 24.47
CA THR A 35 21.22 -5.14 24.87
C THR A 35 21.93 -4.78 26.17
N VAL A 36 22.02 -5.72 27.12
CA VAL A 36 22.64 -5.48 28.43
C VAL A 36 24.04 -6.08 28.47
N MET A 37 25.01 -5.30 28.92
CA MET A 37 26.36 -5.80 29.24
C MET A 37 26.44 -6.16 30.72
N VAL A 38 26.48 -7.45 31.03
CA VAL A 38 26.59 -7.96 32.41
C VAL A 38 28.05 -8.18 32.78
N VAL A 39 28.45 -7.58 33.89
CA VAL A 39 29.75 -7.74 34.54
C VAL A 39 29.54 -8.46 35.86
N ILE A 40 30.32 -9.52 36.08
CA ILE A 40 30.32 -10.30 37.31
C ILE A 40 31.62 -10.01 38.06
N LYS A 41 31.50 -9.51 39.30
CA LYS A 41 32.62 -9.28 40.20
C LYS A 41 32.75 -10.47 41.15
N GLN A 42 33.85 -11.18 41.02
CA GLN A 42 34.19 -12.35 41.83
C GLN A 42 34.56 -11.93 43.26
N GLN A 43 34.11 -12.70 44.26
CA GLN A 43 34.43 -12.45 45.68
C GLN A 43 34.82 -13.77 46.37
N PRO A 44 36.10 -13.97 46.73
CA PRO A 44 37.27 -13.15 46.41
C PRO A 44 37.68 -13.28 44.92
N LYS A 45 38.61 -12.43 44.47
CA LYS A 45 39.08 -12.38 43.06
C LYS A 45 39.66 -13.71 42.55
N GLU A 46 40.07 -14.59 43.45
CA GLU A 46 40.72 -15.87 43.12
C GLU A 46 39.71 -17.01 42.91
N ALA A 47 38.41 -16.77 43.15
CA ALA A 47 37.38 -17.78 43.01
C ALA A 47 36.99 -18.03 41.54
N ASP A 48 36.93 -19.31 41.16
CA ASP A 48 36.44 -19.76 39.86
C ASP A 48 34.94 -19.51 39.77
N THR A 49 34.52 -18.60 38.88
CA THR A 49 33.10 -18.25 38.74
C THR A 49 32.49 -18.88 37.52
N ARG A 50 31.50 -19.75 37.74
CA ARG A 50 30.77 -20.51 36.71
C ARG A 50 29.43 -19.84 36.43
N ILE A 51 29.01 -19.89 35.16
CA ILE A 51 27.77 -19.28 34.69
C ILE A 51 26.93 -20.24 33.86
N SER A 52 25.62 -19.99 33.87
CA SER A 52 24.65 -20.54 32.93
C SER A 52 23.72 -19.42 32.47
N ILE A 53 23.50 -19.32 31.16
CA ILE A 53 22.65 -18.27 30.55
C ILE A 53 21.29 -18.81 30.09
N ASP A 54 21.12 -20.13 30.05
CA ASP A 54 19.85 -20.79 29.67
C ASP A 54 18.98 -21.11 30.90
N GLY A 55 19.43 -20.75 32.11
CA GLY A 55 18.75 -21.03 33.35
C GLY A 55 18.96 -22.43 33.91
N SER A 56 19.82 -23.25 33.30
CA SER A 56 20.24 -24.55 33.85
C SER A 56 21.07 -24.39 35.12
N ALA A 57 20.93 -25.31 36.07
CA ALA A 57 21.67 -25.29 37.34
C ALA A 57 23.20 -25.31 37.10
N ILE A 58 23.95 -24.63 37.96
CA ILE A 58 25.41 -24.61 37.87
C ILE A 58 25.98 -25.99 38.20
N THR A 59 26.90 -26.46 37.36
CA THR A 59 27.68 -27.68 37.57
C THR A 59 29.18 -27.36 37.42
N PRO A 60 30.09 -28.26 37.85
CA PRO A 60 31.52 -28.08 37.60
C PRO A 60 31.91 -27.92 36.13
N LEU A 61 31.04 -28.36 35.19
CA LEU A 61 31.24 -28.26 33.74
C LEU A 61 30.62 -27.00 33.12
N SER A 62 29.89 -26.20 33.89
CA SER A 62 29.32 -24.93 33.41
C SER A 62 30.42 -23.98 32.94
N SER A 63 30.06 -23.04 32.06
CA SER A 63 31.03 -22.13 31.45
C SER A 63 31.71 -21.23 32.49
N LEU A 64 33.01 -20.99 32.33
CA LEU A 64 33.75 -20.06 33.19
C LEU A 64 33.48 -18.61 32.75
N TYR A 65 33.13 -17.75 33.70
CA TYR A 65 33.08 -16.31 33.46
C TYR A 65 34.49 -15.76 33.28
N SER A 66 34.78 -15.31 32.06
CA SER A 66 36.10 -14.79 31.65
C SER A 66 36.06 -13.39 31.05
N ARG A 67 34.87 -12.89 30.69
CA ARG A 67 34.64 -11.56 30.13
C ARG A 67 33.19 -11.12 30.37
N PRO A 68 32.88 -9.81 30.29
CA PRO A 68 31.50 -9.32 30.31
C PRO A 68 30.60 -10.02 29.28
N ILE A 69 29.36 -10.28 29.66
CA ILE A 69 28.38 -11.02 28.85
C ILE A 69 27.42 -10.02 28.20
N GLN A 70 27.31 -10.05 26.88
CA GLN A 70 26.29 -9.27 26.16
C GLN A 70 25.01 -10.08 26.02
N LEU A 71 23.92 -9.58 26.59
CA LEU A 71 22.59 -10.20 26.52
C LEU A 71 21.71 -9.41 25.55
N ALA A 72 21.22 -10.10 24.52
CA ALA A 72 20.30 -9.53 23.53
C ALA A 72 18.88 -10.13 23.62
N THR A 73 18.68 -11.16 24.43
CA THR A 73 17.38 -11.82 24.58
C THR A 73 17.10 -12.07 26.06
N THR A 74 15.83 -12.33 26.38
CA THR A 74 15.45 -12.67 27.76
C THR A 74 16.27 -13.87 28.24
N THR A 75 17.04 -13.66 29.30
CA THR A 75 18.06 -14.59 29.78
C THR A 75 17.90 -14.76 31.28
N THR A 76 17.88 -16.02 31.75
CA THR A 76 18.04 -16.31 33.18
C THR A 76 19.49 -16.66 33.41
N LEU A 77 20.24 -15.72 33.99
CA LEU A 77 21.64 -15.89 34.35
C LEU A 77 21.73 -16.52 35.73
N ARG A 78 22.36 -17.69 35.80
CA ARG A 78 22.80 -18.31 37.05
C ARG A 78 24.30 -18.14 37.18
N VAL A 79 24.77 -17.82 38.38
CA VAL A 79 26.18 -17.55 38.67
C VAL A 79 26.54 -18.17 40.02
N GLN A 80 27.64 -18.91 40.08
CA GLN A 80 28.18 -19.44 41.33
C GLN A 80 29.70 -19.45 41.30
N SER A 81 30.33 -19.08 42.41
CA SER A 81 31.78 -19.07 42.57
C SER A 81 32.24 -20.28 43.38
N PHE A 82 33.44 -20.77 43.09
CA PHE A 82 34.07 -21.92 43.75
C PHE A 82 35.51 -21.55 44.15
N LEU A 83 35.90 -21.85 45.39
CA LEU A 83 37.25 -21.67 45.89
C LEU A 83 37.60 -22.83 46.84
N ASP A 84 38.72 -23.51 46.62
CA ASP A 84 39.20 -24.62 47.45
C ASP A 84 38.14 -25.70 47.77
N GLY A 85 37.28 -26.01 46.80
CA GLY A 85 36.21 -27.00 46.94
C GLY A 85 34.96 -26.49 47.67
N VAL A 86 34.93 -25.22 48.07
CA VAL A 86 33.76 -24.56 48.68
C VAL A 86 33.00 -23.76 47.62
N ALA A 87 31.68 -23.93 47.56
CA ALA A 87 30.81 -23.18 46.65
C ALA A 87 30.16 -21.98 47.37
N SER A 88 30.01 -20.86 46.66
CA SER A 88 29.24 -19.70 47.12
C SER A 88 27.74 -20.01 47.10
N GLN A 89 26.93 -19.09 47.65
CA GLN A 89 25.52 -19.06 47.29
C GLN A 89 25.37 -18.80 45.78
N GLU A 90 24.38 -19.46 45.17
CA GLU A 90 24.05 -19.26 43.76
C GLU A 90 23.27 -17.95 43.59
N VAL A 91 23.68 -17.13 42.63
CA VAL A 91 23.00 -15.90 42.25
C VAL A 91 22.20 -16.19 40.98
N VAL A 92 20.88 -16.03 41.07
CA VAL A 92 19.96 -16.23 39.95
C VAL A 92 19.30 -14.90 39.60
N VAL A 93 19.52 -14.44 38.37
CA VAL A 93 19.10 -13.12 37.90
C VAL A 93 18.42 -13.25 36.53
N THR A 94 17.21 -12.72 36.42
CA THR A 94 16.50 -12.67 35.13
C THR A 94 16.64 -11.30 34.50
N TYR A 95 17.11 -11.28 33.25
CA TYR A 95 17.14 -10.11 32.38
C TYR A 95 16.03 -10.29 31.34
N ILE A 96 15.02 -9.42 31.36
CA ILE A 96 13.98 -9.38 30.34
C ILE A 96 14.43 -8.36 29.30
N ILE A 97 14.91 -8.83 28.15
CA ILE A 97 15.34 -7.95 27.07
C ILE A 97 14.19 -7.76 26.12
N THR A 98 13.62 -6.57 26.14
CA THR A 98 12.63 -6.07 25.20
C THR A 98 13.32 -5.19 24.16
N GLY A 99 12.71 -4.93 23.01
CA GLY A 99 13.11 -3.80 22.17
C GLY A 99 14.37 -3.93 21.30
N VAL A 100 15.19 -4.98 21.45
CA VAL A 100 16.39 -5.18 20.59
C VAL A 100 16.08 -5.52 19.13
N ASN A 101 14.81 -5.73 18.78
CA ASN A 101 14.33 -6.03 17.43
C ASN A 101 13.05 -5.23 17.09
N LYS A 102 13.00 -3.94 17.46
CA LYS A 102 11.90 -3.08 17.01
C LYS A 102 12.02 -2.89 15.51
N VAL A 103 11.04 -3.39 14.74
CA VAL A 103 10.96 -3.17 13.29
C VAL A 103 9.97 -2.05 13.03
N GLY A 104 10.35 -1.08 12.20
CA GLY A 104 9.46 0.01 11.80
C GLY A 104 8.19 -0.51 11.14
N ALA A 105 7.07 0.11 11.46
CA ALA A 105 5.80 -0.15 10.79
C ALA A 105 5.87 0.29 9.33
N THR A 106 5.36 -0.55 8.43
CA THR A 106 5.19 -0.20 7.02
C THR A 106 4.28 1.02 6.90
N PRO A 107 4.67 2.06 6.14
CA PRO A 107 3.81 3.21 5.93
C PRO A 107 2.47 2.83 5.29
N THR A 108 1.44 3.64 5.54
CA THR A 108 0.11 3.48 4.94
C THR A 108 -0.23 4.68 4.08
N PHE A 109 -1.02 4.46 3.02
CA PHE A 109 -1.47 5.51 2.12
C PHE A 109 -2.96 5.84 2.30
N SER A 110 -3.30 7.13 2.18
CA SER A 110 -4.69 7.60 2.12
C SER A 110 -4.83 8.71 1.07
N PRO A 111 -5.70 8.57 0.04
CA PRO A 111 -6.57 7.43 -0.19
C PRO A 111 -5.78 6.16 -0.52
N ALA A 112 -6.42 5.00 -0.41
CA ALA A 112 -5.76 3.73 -0.69
C ALA A 112 -5.35 3.63 -2.17
N PRO A 113 -4.32 2.84 -2.52
CA PRO A 113 -3.99 2.55 -3.90
C PRO A 113 -5.20 1.99 -4.67
N GLY A 114 -5.34 2.36 -5.94
CA GLY A 114 -6.52 2.00 -6.73
C GLY A 114 -6.63 2.77 -8.04
N THR A 115 -7.80 2.66 -8.69
CA THR A 115 -8.12 3.34 -9.94
C THR A 115 -8.94 4.59 -9.70
N TYR A 116 -8.53 5.70 -10.30
CA TYR A 116 -9.13 7.02 -10.13
C TYR A 116 -9.50 7.66 -11.48
N SER A 117 -10.52 8.51 -11.46
CA SER A 117 -10.98 9.29 -12.62
C SER A 117 -10.66 10.79 -12.51
N VAL A 118 -10.05 11.20 -11.39
CA VAL A 118 -9.58 12.57 -11.10
C VAL A 118 -8.27 12.50 -10.31
N PRO A 119 -7.38 13.52 -10.41
CA PRO A 119 -6.18 13.61 -9.58
C PRO A 119 -6.48 13.44 -8.09
N VAL A 120 -5.57 12.79 -7.37
CA VAL A 120 -5.69 12.54 -5.93
C VAL A 120 -4.52 13.13 -5.15
N SER A 121 -4.76 13.48 -3.89
CA SER A 121 -3.72 13.92 -2.96
C SER A 121 -3.48 12.80 -1.94
N VAL A 122 -2.31 12.16 -2.04
CA VAL A 122 -1.94 10.97 -1.27
C VAL A 122 -1.21 11.39 0.00
N ALA A 123 -1.84 11.17 1.14
CA ALA A 123 -1.23 11.24 2.45
C ALA A 123 -0.50 9.93 2.80
N ILE A 124 0.63 10.04 3.48
CA ILE A 124 1.43 8.90 3.97
C ILE A 124 1.55 9.01 5.49
N SER A 125 1.34 7.91 6.20
CA SER A 125 1.49 7.86 7.66
C SER A 125 2.24 6.63 8.12
N SER A 126 2.84 6.69 9.30
CA SER A 126 3.41 5.53 9.99
C SER A 126 3.00 5.58 11.46
N THR A 127 2.75 4.41 12.05
CA THR A 127 2.47 4.27 13.49
C THR A 127 3.75 4.17 14.32
N THR A 128 4.93 4.08 13.70
CA THR A 128 6.21 4.06 14.42
C THR A 128 6.56 5.47 14.92
N PRO A 129 6.71 5.68 16.24
CA PRO A 129 7.02 6.99 16.80
C PRO A 129 8.34 7.56 16.25
N GLY A 130 8.37 8.85 15.94
CA GLY A 130 9.58 9.54 15.49
C GLY A 130 10.07 9.16 14.08
N THR A 131 9.22 8.51 13.28
CA THR A 131 9.58 8.07 11.93
C THR A 131 9.72 9.23 10.95
N SER A 132 10.87 9.31 10.27
CA SER A 132 11.02 10.04 9.01
C SER A 132 10.58 9.13 7.86
N ILE A 133 9.55 9.54 7.11
CA ILE A 133 9.07 8.78 5.95
C ILE A 133 9.75 9.32 4.70
N HIS A 134 10.40 8.46 3.94
CA HIS A 134 10.95 8.77 2.63
C HIS A 134 10.15 8.05 1.56
N TYR A 135 10.01 8.67 0.38
CA TYR A 135 9.16 8.13 -0.68
C TYR A 135 9.78 8.28 -2.07
N SER A 136 9.18 7.59 -3.03
CA SER A 136 9.43 7.73 -4.46
C SER A 136 8.11 7.68 -5.22
N THR A 137 8.07 8.31 -6.39
CA THR A 137 6.93 8.30 -7.32
C THR A 137 7.28 7.70 -8.67
N ASP A 138 8.54 7.33 -8.88
CA ASP A 138 9.05 6.65 -10.08
C ASP A 138 9.11 5.12 -9.90
N GLY A 139 8.66 4.62 -8.74
CA GLY A 139 8.67 3.20 -8.41
C GLY A 139 10.02 2.66 -7.90
N THR A 140 11.05 3.51 -7.72
CA THR A 140 12.33 3.11 -7.13
C THR A 140 12.23 2.88 -5.63
N GLU A 141 13.11 2.06 -5.05
CA GLU A 141 13.10 1.81 -3.61
C GLU A 141 13.51 3.06 -2.81
N PRO A 142 12.69 3.53 -1.85
CA PRO A 142 13.04 4.69 -1.04
C PRO A 142 14.23 4.40 -0.11
N THR A 143 15.21 5.30 -0.13
CA THR A 143 16.37 5.29 0.77
C THR A 143 16.37 6.57 1.62
N VAL A 144 17.31 6.69 2.56
CA VAL A 144 17.50 7.93 3.33
C VAL A 144 17.86 9.16 2.47
N ALA A 145 18.31 8.95 1.23
CA ALA A 145 18.58 10.02 0.26
C ALA A 145 17.35 10.40 -0.58
N SER A 146 16.28 9.60 -0.53
CA SER A 146 15.03 9.90 -1.23
C SER A 146 14.30 11.08 -0.55
N PRO A 147 13.40 11.79 -1.26
CA PRO A 147 12.63 12.89 -0.70
C PRO A 147 11.89 12.50 0.58
N THR A 148 11.97 13.37 1.59
CA THR A 148 11.22 13.22 2.85
C THR A 148 9.77 13.66 2.64
N TYR A 149 8.84 12.85 3.10
CA TYR A 149 7.41 13.17 3.10
C TYR A 149 7.10 14.21 4.18
N ALA A 150 6.53 15.35 3.77
CA ALA A 150 6.12 16.44 4.65
C ALA A 150 4.67 16.90 4.39
N THR A 151 4.22 16.85 3.14
CA THR A 151 2.86 17.20 2.74
C THR A 151 2.29 16.14 1.79
N PRO A 152 0.96 15.98 1.70
CA PRO A 152 0.33 15.08 0.74
C PRO A 152 0.87 15.24 -0.70
N ILE A 153 1.06 14.12 -1.38
CA ILE A 153 1.62 14.06 -2.73
C ILE A 153 0.48 14.10 -3.74
N THR A 154 0.47 15.09 -4.62
CA THR A 154 -0.49 15.12 -5.73
C THR A 154 -0.09 14.12 -6.80
N VAL A 155 -0.98 13.18 -7.10
CA VAL A 155 -0.83 12.19 -8.16
C VAL A 155 -1.92 12.44 -9.20
N SER A 156 -1.52 12.67 -10.46
CA SER A 156 -2.44 13.07 -11.55
C SER A 156 -2.33 12.20 -12.80
N SER A 157 -1.58 11.11 -12.74
CA SER A 157 -1.34 10.15 -13.83
C SER A 157 -0.91 8.81 -13.22
N ASN A 158 -0.90 7.75 -14.03
CA ASN A 158 -0.45 6.41 -13.62
C ASN A 158 0.91 6.50 -12.91
N THR A 159 0.93 6.18 -11.62
CA THR A 159 2.10 6.40 -10.74
C THR A 159 2.20 5.25 -9.74
N THR A 160 3.42 4.75 -9.52
CA THR A 160 3.73 3.86 -8.40
C THR A 160 4.39 4.68 -7.31
N VAL A 161 3.71 4.83 -6.18
CA VAL A 161 4.27 5.46 -4.99
C VAL A 161 4.85 4.38 -4.09
N ARG A 162 6.12 4.51 -3.72
CA ARG A 162 6.73 3.69 -2.67
C ARG A 162 7.08 4.54 -1.48
N ALA A 163 6.99 4.00 -0.27
CA ALA A 163 7.36 4.71 0.95
C ALA A 163 7.98 3.79 2.00
N ARG A 164 8.99 4.31 2.72
CA ARG A 164 9.65 3.62 3.83
C ARG A 164 9.86 4.55 5.00
N GLY A 165 9.65 4.03 6.21
CA GLY A 165 9.90 4.74 7.45
C GLY A 165 11.29 4.43 8.02
N PHE A 166 11.99 5.46 8.49
CA PHE A 166 13.28 5.37 9.16
C PHE A 166 13.17 6.04 10.53
N ALA A 167 13.48 5.31 11.60
CA ALA A 167 13.39 5.79 12.97
C ALA A 167 14.58 5.30 13.80
N ASN A 168 15.10 6.14 14.69
CA ASN A 168 16.23 5.77 15.55
C ASN A 168 15.83 4.64 16.52
N GLY A 169 16.70 3.64 16.68
CA GLY A 169 16.42 2.47 17.52
C GLY A 169 15.42 1.47 16.90
N TYR A 170 15.08 1.61 15.62
CA TYR A 170 14.27 0.65 14.87
C TYR A 170 15.08 0.10 13.69
N PHE A 171 14.95 -1.20 13.43
CA PHE A 171 15.26 -1.77 12.14
C PHE A 171 14.25 -1.30 11.08
N GLU A 172 14.70 -1.20 9.84
CA GLU A 172 13.86 -0.78 8.73
C GLU A 172 12.68 -1.73 8.53
N GLY A 173 11.48 -1.15 8.47
CA GLY A 173 10.26 -1.88 8.12
C GLY A 173 10.21 -2.29 6.65
N ALA A 174 9.19 -3.08 6.30
CA ALA A 174 8.89 -3.35 4.89
C ALA A 174 8.45 -2.05 4.18
N VAL A 175 8.73 -1.97 2.88
CA VAL A 175 8.34 -0.84 2.04
C VAL A 175 6.87 -0.92 1.67
N ALA A 176 6.18 0.19 1.82
CA ALA A 176 4.81 0.36 1.34
C ALA A 176 4.84 0.60 -0.17
N VAL A 177 4.02 -0.12 -0.92
CA VAL A 177 3.90 0.03 -2.38
C VAL A 177 2.45 0.33 -2.72
N GLY A 178 2.21 1.44 -3.41
CA GLY A 178 0.89 1.89 -3.82
C GLY A 178 0.85 2.21 -5.30
N VAL A 179 0.05 1.47 -6.07
CA VAL A 179 -0.21 1.74 -7.48
C VAL A 179 -1.46 2.62 -7.60
N TYR A 180 -1.30 3.80 -8.17
CA TYR A 180 -2.38 4.73 -8.48
C TYR A 180 -2.58 4.75 -9.99
N ALA A 181 -3.64 4.08 -10.44
CA ALA A 181 -4.02 4.02 -11.84
C ALA A 181 -5.08 5.09 -12.14
N PHE A 182 -5.05 5.61 -13.35
CA PHE A 182 -6.00 6.61 -13.82
C PHE A 182 -6.60 6.15 -15.14
N GLN A 183 -7.93 6.09 -15.19
CA GLN A 183 -8.70 5.56 -16.32
C GLN A 183 -9.50 6.67 -16.96
N VAL A 184 -9.37 6.83 -18.27
CA VAL A 184 -10.21 7.76 -19.04
C VAL A 184 -11.62 7.16 -19.19
N ALA A 185 -12.63 7.98 -18.89
CA ALA A 185 -14.03 7.62 -19.05
C ALA A 185 -14.39 7.47 -20.55
N PRO A 186 -15.22 6.48 -20.92
CA PRO A 186 -15.64 6.29 -22.30
C PRO A 186 -16.35 7.52 -22.88
N PRO A 187 -16.24 7.77 -24.20
CA PRO A 187 -17.05 8.77 -24.85
C PRO A 187 -18.55 8.46 -24.75
N THR A 188 -19.34 9.52 -24.77
CA THR A 188 -20.80 9.52 -24.94
C THR A 188 -21.13 10.32 -26.19
N ALA A 189 -22.24 9.98 -26.85
CA ALA A 189 -22.70 10.69 -28.04
C ALA A 189 -24.07 11.33 -27.81
N SER A 190 -24.26 12.54 -28.32
CA SER A 190 -25.53 13.27 -28.32
C SER A 190 -25.78 13.89 -29.70
N PRO A 191 -26.91 13.59 -30.37
CA PRO A 191 -27.99 12.72 -29.89
C PRO A 191 -27.52 11.25 -29.82
N ALA A 192 -28.24 10.41 -29.08
CA ALA A 192 -27.85 9.01 -28.90
C ALA A 192 -27.94 8.24 -30.23
N ALA A 193 -27.21 7.13 -30.34
CA ALA A 193 -27.33 6.21 -31.47
C ALA A 193 -28.80 5.79 -31.69
N GLY A 194 -29.23 5.70 -32.96
CA GLY A 194 -30.64 5.43 -33.28
C GLY A 194 -30.99 5.64 -34.73
N THR A 195 -32.30 5.57 -35.02
CA THR A 195 -32.87 5.84 -36.34
C THR A 195 -33.42 7.27 -36.39
N TYR A 196 -33.06 8.00 -37.44
CA TYR A 196 -33.44 9.38 -37.67
C TYR A 196 -33.96 9.54 -39.10
N ASN A 197 -34.89 10.47 -39.30
CA ASN A 197 -35.49 10.76 -40.62
C ASN A 197 -34.84 11.97 -41.30
N ALA A 198 -33.76 12.50 -40.72
CA ALA A 198 -33.02 13.67 -41.20
C ALA A 198 -31.55 13.57 -40.77
N PRO A 199 -30.62 14.27 -41.47
CA PRO A 199 -29.21 14.36 -41.07
C PRO A 199 -29.03 14.74 -39.60
N GLN A 200 -27.95 14.22 -38.97
CA GLN A 200 -27.66 14.45 -37.56
C GLN A 200 -26.31 15.11 -37.35
N ASP A 201 -26.25 16.08 -36.45
CA ASP A 201 -25.00 16.63 -35.91
C ASP A 201 -24.71 15.97 -34.55
N VAL A 202 -23.74 15.06 -34.52
CA VAL A 202 -23.40 14.27 -33.33
C VAL A 202 -22.26 14.92 -32.55
N PHE A 203 -22.49 15.25 -31.29
CA PHE A 203 -21.50 15.73 -30.35
C PHE A 203 -20.97 14.58 -29.49
N LEU A 204 -19.65 14.47 -29.39
CA LEU A 204 -18.98 13.51 -28.50
C LEU A 204 -18.47 14.22 -27.24
N ALA A 205 -18.68 13.60 -26.08
CA ALA A 205 -18.21 14.11 -24.80
C ALA A 205 -17.66 12.99 -23.91
N THR A 206 -16.74 13.30 -23.00
CA THR A 206 -16.24 12.38 -21.98
C THR A 206 -16.26 13.06 -20.62
N ALA A 207 -16.57 12.29 -19.56
CA ALA A 207 -16.56 12.80 -18.20
C ALA A 207 -15.15 13.09 -17.66
N THR A 208 -14.09 12.66 -18.37
CA THR A 208 -12.70 12.94 -17.96
C THR A 208 -12.27 14.31 -18.42
N PRO A 209 -12.02 15.27 -17.51
CA PRO A 209 -11.58 16.61 -17.90
C PRO A 209 -10.27 16.57 -18.67
N SER A 210 -10.16 17.43 -19.69
CA SER A 210 -8.97 17.57 -20.55
C SER A 210 -8.59 16.32 -21.35
N ALA A 211 -9.44 15.29 -21.40
CA ALA A 211 -9.27 14.19 -22.34
C ALA A 211 -9.70 14.62 -23.76
N LEU A 212 -8.98 14.11 -24.76
CA LEU A 212 -9.29 14.32 -26.18
C LEU A 212 -10.01 13.08 -26.72
N ILE A 213 -11.06 13.29 -27.52
CA ILE A 213 -11.82 12.21 -28.13
C ILE A 213 -11.44 12.11 -29.60
N TYR A 214 -11.04 10.91 -30.02
CA TYR A 214 -10.78 10.59 -31.41
C TYR A 214 -11.80 9.58 -31.91
N TYR A 215 -12.17 9.67 -33.18
CA TYR A 215 -13.21 8.82 -33.78
C TYR A 215 -12.86 8.33 -35.17
N SER A 216 -13.60 7.30 -35.61
CA SER A 216 -13.59 6.74 -36.94
C SER A 216 -15.02 6.49 -37.43
N LEU A 217 -15.21 6.51 -38.75
CA LEU A 217 -16.48 6.20 -39.42
C LEU A 217 -16.41 4.89 -40.22
N ASP A 218 -15.22 4.27 -40.29
CA ASP A 218 -14.95 3.02 -41.01
C ASP A 218 -14.99 1.79 -40.10
N GLY A 219 -15.33 1.98 -38.82
CA GLY A 219 -15.38 0.92 -37.80
C GLY A 219 -14.03 0.57 -37.18
N SER A 220 -12.91 1.16 -37.62
CA SER A 220 -11.60 0.93 -37.01
C SER A 220 -11.55 1.43 -35.56
N THR A 221 -10.69 0.83 -34.72
CA THR A 221 -10.49 1.33 -33.35
C THR A 221 -9.74 2.67 -33.40
N PRO A 222 -10.29 3.76 -32.85
CA PRO A 222 -9.65 5.06 -32.93
C PRO A 222 -8.32 5.09 -32.17
N THR A 223 -7.36 5.81 -32.74
CA THR A 223 -6.07 6.13 -32.14
C THR A 223 -5.89 7.65 -32.12
N THR A 224 -4.78 8.15 -31.55
CA THR A 224 -4.46 9.58 -31.58
C THR A 224 -4.13 10.12 -32.98
N SER A 225 -4.05 9.26 -33.99
CA SER A 225 -3.91 9.63 -35.42
C SER A 225 -5.25 9.63 -36.16
N SER A 226 -6.35 9.23 -35.53
CA SER A 226 -7.70 9.28 -36.10
C SER A 226 -8.26 10.70 -36.06
N PHE A 227 -9.51 10.90 -36.48
CA PHE A 227 -10.13 12.23 -36.50
C PHE A 227 -10.38 12.73 -35.07
N LEU A 228 -9.93 13.94 -34.76
CA LEU A 228 -10.22 14.59 -33.48
C LEU A 228 -11.65 15.14 -33.48
N ALA A 229 -12.43 14.82 -32.46
CA ALA A 229 -13.76 15.40 -32.26
C ALA A 229 -13.64 16.80 -31.64
N SER A 230 -13.42 17.82 -32.46
CA SER A 230 -13.35 19.23 -32.05
C SER A 230 -14.65 20.02 -32.24
N GLY A 231 -15.69 19.37 -32.76
CA GLY A 231 -17.00 19.94 -33.06
C GLY A 231 -18.02 18.85 -33.42
N PRO A 232 -19.22 19.23 -33.90
CA PRO A 232 -20.23 18.25 -34.32
C PRO A 232 -19.73 17.41 -35.49
N ILE A 233 -20.02 16.11 -35.45
CA ILE A 233 -19.82 15.18 -36.54
C ILE A 233 -21.11 15.15 -37.35
N HIS A 234 -21.08 15.76 -38.53
CA HIS A 234 -22.24 15.83 -39.42
C HIS A 234 -22.44 14.51 -40.17
N LEU A 235 -23.59 13.86 -39.96
CA LEU A 235 -24.00 12.62 -40.60
C LEU A 235 -25.16 12.87 -41.56
N ALA A 236 -24.87 13.01 -42.86
CA ALA A 236 -25.87 13.14 -43.91
C ALA A 236 -26.51 11.79 -44.33
N ALA A 237 -25.88 10.67 -43.97
CA ALA A 237 -26.33 9.31 -44.27
C ALA A 237 -26.01 8.38 -43.09
N SER A 238 -26.57 7.17 -43.10
CA SER A 238 -26.31 6.17 -42.08
C SER A 238 -24.82 5.88 -41.91
N ALA A 239 -24.34 5.90 -40.68
CA ALA A 239 -22.93 5.67 -40.35
C ALA A 239 -22.80 5.07 -38.95
N THR A 240 -21.67 4.41 -38.69
CA THR A 240 -21.30 4.00 -37.33
C THR A 240 -20.11 4.82 -36.88
N ILE A 241 -20.26 5.52 -35.76
CA ILE A 241 -19.18 6.24 -35.11
C ILE A 241 -18.54 5.29 -34.09
N THR A 242 -17.27 4.97 -34.28
CA THR A 242 -16.45 4.39 -33.21
C THR A 242 -15.63 5.52 -32.60
N ALA A 243 -15.66 5.70 -31.29
CA ALA A 243 -14.94 6.78 -30.60
C ALA A 243 -14.17 6.27 -29.37
N ARG A 244 -13.00 6.84 -29.10
CA ARG A 244 -12.19 6.54 -27.91
C ARG A 244 -11.58 7.84 -27.36
N ALA A 245 -11.50 7.93 -26.03
CA ALA A 245 -10.95 9.09 -25.32
C ALA A 245 -9.55 8.80 -24.77
N PHE A 246 -8.69 9.81 -24.85
CA PHE A 246 -7.26 9.74 -24.50
C PHE A 246 -6.86 10.89 -23.60
N ARG A 247 -5.98 10.60 -22.65
CA ARG A 247 -5.32 11.60 -21.81
C ARG A 247 -3.90 11.14 -21.48
N THR A 248 -2.92 12.01 -21.66
CA THR A 248 -1.51 11.67 -21.43
C THR A 248 -1.28 11.18 -20.00
N GLY A 249 -0.58 10.05 -19.86
CA GLY A 249 -0.27 9.43 -18.56
C GLY A 249 -1.44 8.67 -17.94
N TRP A 250 -2.58 8.55 -18.62
CA TRP A 250 -3.75 7.79 -18.18
C TRP A 250 -3.94 6.58 -19.11
N THR A 251 -4.60 5.55 -18.60
CA THR A 251 -5.06 4.45 -19.42
C THR A 251 -6.24 4.92 -20.27
N GLU A 252 -6.17 4.65 -21.57
CA GLU A 252 -7.20 5.02 -22.55
C GLU A 252 -8.57 4.42 -22.22
N SER A 253 -9.63 5.07 -22.69
CA SER A 253 -10.99 4.59 -22.46
C SER A 253 -11.31 3.33 -23.27
N THR A 254 -12.37 2.63 -22.89
CA THR A 254 -13.02 1.71 -23.84
C THR A 254 -13.62 2.49 -25.00
N SER A 255 -13.84 1.80 -26.13
CA SER A 255 -14.44 2.42 -27.30
C SER A 255 -15.96 2.52 -27.16
N LEU A 256 -16.51 3.67 -27.51
CA LEU A 256 -17.93 3.84 -27.86
C LEU A 256 -18.13 3.31 -29.29
N VAL A 257 -19.23 2.60 -29.53
CA VAL A 257 -19.70 2.24 -30.87
C VAL A 257 -21.16 2.70 -30.98
N ALA A 258 -21.42 3.69 -31.83
CA ALA A 258 -22.72 4.33 -31.98
C ALA A 258 -23.21 4.24 -33.43
N SER A 259 -24.28 3.48 -33.66
CA SER A 259 -24.86 3.28 -34.99
C SER A 259 -26.00 4.27 -35.23
N TYR A 260 -25.91 5.03 -36.32
CA TYR A 260 -26.93 5.97 -36.78
C TYR A 260 -27.51 5.48 -38.10
N VAL A 261 -28.82 5.30 -38.12
CA VAL A 261 -29.56 4.98 -39.34
C VAL A 261 -30.30 6.23 -39.78
N ILE A 262 -29.91 6.82 -40.90
CA ILE A 262 -30.61 7.94 -41.52
C ILE A 262 -31.56 7.36 -42.57
N ALA A 263 -32.83 7.22 -42.18
CA ALA A 263 -33.89 6.77 -43.08
C ALA A 263 -34.20 7.91 -44.04
N ASN A 264 -33.78 7.78 -45.30
CA ASN A 264 -34.29 8.64 -46.36
C ASN A 264 -35.80 8.40 -46.46
N GLN A 265 -36.59 9.42 -46.12
CA GLN A 265 -37.99 9.45 -46.53
C GLN A 265 -38.01 9.38 -48.06
N PRO A 266 -38.75 8.45 -48.69
CA PRO A 266 -38.94 8.52 -50.13
C PRO A 266 -39.62 9.86 -50.42
N ALA A 267 -38.91 10.77 -51.10
CA ALA A 267 -39.41 12.09 -51.50
C ALA A 267 -40.57 12.04 -52.53
N ASN A 268 -41.18 10.87 -52.71
CA ASN A 268 -42.21 10.61 -53.70
C ASN A 268 -43.33 9.78 -53.06
N GLN A 269 -44.18 10.42 -52.26
CA GLN A 269 -45.52 9.90 -52.08
C GLN A 269 -46.28 10.14 -53.40
N PRO A 270 -46.93 9.12 -53.99
CA PRO A 270 -47.78 9.35 -55.15
C PRO A 270 -48.86 10.38 -54.78
N PRO A 271 -49.21 11.32 -55.67
CA PRO A 271 -50.29 12.26 -55.40
C PRO A 271 -51.57 11.48 -55.07
N SER A 272 -52.16 11.77 -53.90
CA SER A 272 -53.47 11.26 -53.53
C SER A 272 -54.53 12.26 -53.99
N PHE A 273 -55.56 11.78 -54.68
CA PHE A 273 -56.75 12.57 -54.98
C PHE A 273 -57.90 12.06 -54.12
N THR A 274 -58.60 12.96 -53.45
CA THR A 274 -59.90 12.65 -52.85
C THR A 274 -60.98 13.06 -53.85
N LYS A 275 -61.69 12.08 -54.43
CA LYS A 275 -62.83 12.42 -55.28
C LYS A 275 -63.93 13.05 -54.43
N GLY A 276 -64.55 14.09 -54.95
CA GLY A 276 -65.77 14.66 -54.41
C GLY A 276 -66.96 13.74 -54.63
N ALA A 277 -68.11 14.13 -54.06
CA ALA A 277 -69.34 13.38 -54.21
C ALA A 277 -69.74 13.25 -55.69
N ASP A 278 -70.38 12.13 -56.04
CA ASP A 278 -70.90 11.91 -57.39
C ASP A 278 -71.91 13.01 -57.75
N GLN A 279 -71.86 13.48 -59.00
CA GLN A 279 -72.71 14.56 -59.50
C GLN A 279 -73.72 13.99 -60.49
N THR A 280 -74.98 14.38 -60.36
CA THR A 280 -76.04 14.01 -61.31
C THR A 280 -76.26 15.15 -62.30
N GLY A 281 -76.08 14.88 -63.59
CA GLY A 281 -76.40 15.81 -64.69
C GLY A 281 -77.50 15.25 -65.58
N LEU A 282 -78.33 16.12 -66.16
CA LEU A 282 -79.29 15.72 -67.21
C LEU A 282 -78.53 15.42 -68.50
N GLU A 283 -78.99 14.44 -69.27
CA GLU A 283 -78.51 14.23 -70.64
C GLU A 283 -78.74 15.53 -71.45
N ASP A 284 -77.76 15.93 -72.26
CA ASP A 284 -77.76 17.16 -73.08
C ASP A 284 -77.73 18.52 -72.34
N SER A 285 -77.39 18.55 -71.04
CA SER A 285 -77.32 19.81 -70.27
C SER A 285 -76.11 20.72 -70.54
N GLY A 286 -75.33 20.44 -71.58
CA GLY A 286 -74.12 21.19 -71.94
C GLY A 286 -72.94 20.92 -70.99
N VAL A 287 -71.91 21.76 -71.06
CA VAL A 287 -70.70 21.66 -70.22
C VAL A 287 -71.00 22.07 -68.78
N HIS A 288 -70.64 21.20 -67.82
CA HIS A 288 -70.68 21.49 -66.39
C HIS A 288 -69.28 21.71 -65.83
N THR A 289 -69.13 22.70 -64.94
CA THR A 289 -67.90 22.92 -64.18
C THR A 289 -68.21 22.76 -62.70
N VAL A 290 -67.55 21.79 -62.05
CA VAL A 290 -67.70 21.55 -60.60
C VAL A 290 -66.41 21.97 -59.91
N SER A 291 -66.40 23.20 -59.41
CA SER A 291 -65.22 23.79 -58.77
C SER A 291 -64.88 23.01 -57.49
N GLY A 292 -63.61 22.61 -57.36
CA GLY A 292 -63.14 21.86 -56.18
C GLY A 292 -63.65 20.43 -56.07
N TRP A 293 -64.09 19.80 -57.18
CA TRP A 293 -64.61 18.43 -57.14
C TRP A 293 -63.57 17.38 -56.75
N ALA A 294 -62.28 17.66 -56.82
CA ALA A 294 -61.24 16.83 -56.23
C ALA A 294 -60.19 17.72 -55.57
N THR A 295 -59.62 17.23 -54.47
CA THR A 295 -58.48 17.84 -53.77
C THR A 295 -57.35 16.84 -53.66
#